data_AF-A0A353VVH5-F1
#
_entry.id   AF-A0A353VVH5-F1
#
_cell.length_a   1.000
_cell.length_b   1.000
_cell.length_c   1.000
_cell.angle_alpha   90.00
_cell.angle_beta   90.00
_cell.angle_gamma   90.00
#
_symmetry.space_group_name_H-M   'P 1'
#
loop_
_entity.id
_entity.type
_entity.pdbx_description
1 polymer ?
#
loop_
_entity_poly.entity_id
_entity_poly.type
_entity_poly.pdbx_seq_one_letter_code
_entity_poly.pdbx_strand_id
1 'polypeptide(L)'
;MEISNNLKKIRNKITASEKKFLRGENSVCLIAVSKTRKINEIISAINENQHHFGENYCQEGVEKIKAITKPGIVWHFIGPVQSNKTKQIAQYFDWVHTVDRIKIARRLNELRPTDIPPLNVCIQVNTSGETTKSGITADEIE
;
A
#
# COMPACT_ATOMS: atom_id res chain seq x y z
N MET A 1 12.90 12.13 17.41
CA MET A 1 13.59 10.98 16.79
C MET A 1 13.41 11.12 15.29
N GLU A 2 14.51 11.20 14.54
CA GLU A 2 14.49 11.61 13.14
C GLU A 2 14.04 10.47 12.21
N ILE A 3 13.18 10.78 11.23
CA ILE A 3 12.63 9.81 10.25
C ILE A 3 13.76 9.08 9.49
N SER A 4 14.83 9.80 9.14
CA SER A 4 16.05 9.25 8.52
C SER A 4 16.64 8.08 9.31
N ASN A 5 16.82 8.26 10.61
CA ASN A 5 17.41 7.24 11.48
C ASN A 5 16.53 5.98 11.57
N ASN A 6 15.21 6.15 11.58
CA ASN A 6 14.29 5.02 11.62
C ASN A 6 14.29 4.25 10.30
N LEU A 7 14.27 4.94 9.15
CA LEU A 7 14.33 4.31 7.83
C LEU A 7 15.63 3.52 7.65
N LYS A 8 16.78 4.10 7.99
CA LYS A 8 18.09 3.42 7.94
C LYS A 8 18.10 2.15 8.79
N LYS A 9 17.60 2.23 10.03
CA LYS A 9 17.49 1.07 10.92
C LYS A 9 16.62 -0.04 10.33
N ILE A 10 15.46 0.29 9.77
CA ILE A 10 14.54 -0.70 9.19
C ILE A 10 15.14 -1.33 7.93
N ARG A 11 15.73 -0.54 7.03
CA ARG A 11 16.40 -1.07 5.83
C ARG A 11 17.54 -2.01 6.18
N ASN A 12 18.37 -1.67 7.16
CA ASN A 12 19.44 -2.55 7.63
C ASN A 12 18.89 -3.88 8.18
N LYS A 13 17.77 -3.85 8.91
CA LYS A 13 17.09 -5.08 9.39
C LYS A 13 16.57 -5.93 8.24
N ILE A 14 16.00 -5.31 7.20
CA ILE A 14 15.52 -6.01 6.00
C ILE A 14 16.70 -6.70 5.31
N THR A 15 17.76 -5.96 4.97
CA THR A 15 18.94 -6.50 4.30
C THR A 15 19.61 -7.61 5.11
N ALA A 16 19.71 -7.46 6.44
CA ALA A 16 20.24 -8.51 7.30
C ALA A 16 19.36 -9.77 7.28
N SER A 17 18.03 -9.62 7.21
CA SER A 17 17.09 -10.74 7.13
C SER A 17 17.16 -11.43 5.77
N GLU A 18 17.24 -10.68 4.66
CA GLU A 18 17.42 -11.24 3.32
C GLU A 18 18.68 -12.11 3.24
N LYS A 19 19.81 -11.60 3.75
CA LYS A 19 21.08 -12.36 3.83
C LYS A 19 20.95 -13.60 4.72
N LYS A 20 20.36 -13.45 5.91
CA LYS A 20 20.20 -14.55 6.88
C LYS A 20 19.41 -15.72 6.29
N PHE A 21 18.40 -15.43 5.47
CA PHE A 21 17.52 -16.45 4.87
C PHE A 21 17.82 -16.72 3.38
N LEU A 22 19.00 -16.32 2.90
CA LEU A 22 19.46 -16.57 1.52
C LEU A 22 18.45 -16.12 0.45
N ARG A 23 17.72 -15.03 0.72
CA ARG A 23 16.83 -14.41 -0.27
C ARG A 23 17.64 -13.49 -1.18
N GLY A 24 17.14 -13.30 -2.40
CA GLY A 24 17.70 -12.32 -3.33
C GLY A 24 17.75 -10.92 -2.70
N GLU A 25 18.76 -10.14 -3.09
CA GLU A 25 18.90 -8.76 -2.67
C GLU A 25 17.68 -7.94 -3.14
N ASN A 26 17.15 -7.06 -2.28
CA ASN A 26 15.98 -6.24 -2.55
C ASN A 26 14.69 -7.04 -2.86
N SER A 27 14.62 -8.30 -2.42
CA SER A 27 13.41 -9.13 -2.55
C SER A 27 12.27 -8.70 -1.61
N VAL A 28 12.54 -7.83 -0.64
CA VAL A 28 11.56 -7.28 0.29
C VAL A 28 11.37 -5.78 0.01
N CYS A 29 10.13 -5.40 -0.33
CA CYS A 29 9.75 -4.00 -0.48
C CYS A 29 9.34 -3.40 0.89
N LEU A 30 9.96 -2.28 1.28
CA LEU A 30 9.54 -1.50 2.45
C LEU A 30 8.44 -0.52 2.07
N ILE A 31 7.23 -0.73 2.59
CA ILE A 31 6.10 0.22 2.47
C ILE A 31 6.00 1.02 3.77
N ALA A 32 6.19 2.33 3.70
CA ALA A 32 6.06 3.23 4.85
C ALA A 32 4.58 3.59 5.06
N VAL A 33 3.98 3.09 6.14
CA VAL A 33 2.58 3.41 6.48
C VAL A 33 2.48 4.85 7.00
N SER A 34 1.85 5.72 6.23
CA SER A 34 1.82 7.17 6.45
C SER A 34 0.47 7.71 6.89
N LYS A 35 -0.52 6.85 7.16
CA LYS A 35 -1.80 7.26 7.77
C LYS A 35 -1.56 8.11 9.02
N THR A 36 -2.35 9.16 9.17
CA THR A 36 -2.27 10.18 10.23
C THR A 36 -0.95 10.97 10.28
N ARG A 37 -0.06 10.85 9.30
CA ARG A 37 1.19 11.62 9.21
C ARG A 37 1.02 12.85 8.33
N LYS A 38 1.69 13.92 8.72
CA LYS A 38 1.67 15.19 7.99
C LYS A 38 2.49 15.08 6.71
N ILE A 39 2.14 15.89 5.70
CA ILE A 39 2.86 15.91 4.41
C ILE A 39 4.35 16.16 4.59
N ASN A 40 4.75 17.06 5.51
CA ASN A 40 6.17 17.34 5.76
C ASN A 40 6.95 16.10 6.26
N GLU A 41 6.34 15.24 7.08
CA GLU A 41 6.95 13.98 7.51
C GLU A 41 7.14 13.02 6.32
N ILE A 42 6.18 12.97 5.40
CA ILE A 42 6.26 12.17 4.18
C ILE A 42 7.37 12.72 3.27
N ILE A 43 7.45 14.03 3.08
CA ILE A 43 8.53 14.67 2.31
C ILE A 43 9.91 14.36 2.92
N SER A 44 10.04 14.37 4.25
CA SER A 44 11.28 13.95 4.92
C SER A 44 11.63 12.48 4.63
N ALA A 45 10.65 11.58 4.59
CA ALA A 45 10.87 10.19 4.21
C ALA A 45 11.28 10.06 2.73
N ILE A 46 10.65 10.83 1.84
CA ILE A 46 10.98 10.84 0.40
C ILE A 46 12.43 11.31 0.18
N ASN A 47 12.88 12.34 0.91
CA ASN A 47 14.26 12.82 0.83
C ASN A 47 15.28 11.77 1.30
N GLU A 48 14.82 10.75 2.02
CA GLU A 48 15.59 9.57 2.44
C GLU A 48 15.36 8.38 1.49
N ASN A 49 15.00 8.63 0.23
CA ASN A 49 14.74 7.61 -0.80
C ASN A 49 13.65 6.60 -0.42
N GLN A 50 12.63 7.03 0.34
CA GLN A 50 11.42 6.23 0.54
C GLN A 50 10.43 6.50 -0.60
N HIS A 51 10.05 5.44 -1.31
CA HIS A 51 9.20 5.52 -2.50
C HIS A 51 7.80 4.97 -2.28
N HIS A 52 7.66 3.92 -1.48
CA HIS A 52 6.38 3.23 -1.27
C HIS A 52 5.71 3.71 0.01
N PHE A 53 4.46 4.17 -0.10
CA PHE A 53 3.66 4.68 1.02
C PHE A 53 2.31 3.98 1.12
N GLY A 54 1.91 3.66 2.36
CA GLY A 54 0.65 2.97 2.66
C GLY A 54 -0.35 3.87 3.36
N GLU A 55 -1.56 3.96 2.82
CA GLU A 55 -2.68 4.72 3.40
C GLU A 55 -3.88 3.82 3.69
N ASN A 56 -4.53 4.06 4.84
CA ASN A 56 -5.72 3.32 5.25
C ASN A 56 -7.02 4.06 4.89
N TYR A 57 -6.99 5.39 4.83
CA TYR A 57 -8.17 6.22 4.65
C TYR A 57 -8.14 6.86 3.27
N CYS A 58 -9.15 6.57 2.45
CA CYS A 58 -9.16 6.96 1.03
C CYS A 58 -9.04 8.48 0.86
N GLN A 59 -9.80 9.26 1.64
CA GLN A 59 -9.79 10.72 1.51
C GLN A 59 -8.42 11.32 1.86
N GLU A 60 -7.86 10.93 3.01
CA GLU A 60 -6.53 11.37 3.45
C GLU A 60 -5.45 10.99 2.43
N GLY A 61 -5.48 9.76 1.91
CA GLY A 61 -4.51 9.32 0.91
C GLY A 61 -4.62 10.09 -0.40
N VAL A 62 -5.83 10.35 -0.90
CA VAL A 62 -6.04 11.17 -2.11
C VAL A 62 -5.52 12.59 -1.92
N GLU A 63 -5.72 13.19 -0.74
CA GLU A 63 -5.18 14.52 -0.43
C GLU A 63 -3.65 14.53 -0.48
N LYS A 64 -2.99 13.51 0.07
CA LYS A 64 -1.53 13.37 0.03
C LYS A 64 -1.01 13.13 -1.40
N ILE A 65 -1.67 12.27 -2.17
CA ILE A 65 -1.30 11.97 -3.57
C ILE A 65 -1.35 13.26 -4.41
N LYS A 66 -2.40 14.07 -4.23
CA LYS A 66 -2.53 15.35 -4.93
C LYS A 66 -1.50 16.38 -4.48
N ALA A 67 -1.15 16.40 -3.20
CA ALA A 67 -0.18 17.35 -2.65
C ALA A 67 1.28 16.99 -2.97
N ILE A 68 1.58 15.71 -3.19
CA ILE A 68 2.94 15.20 -3.42
C ILE A 68 3.08 14.78 -4.88
N THR A 69 3.50 15.72 -5.71
CA THR A 69 3.71 15.53 -7.16
C THR A 69 5.12 15.05 -7.53
N LYS A 70 5.91 14.61 -6.54
CA LYS A 70 7.27 14.10 -6.78
C LYS A 70 7.20 12.81 -7.60
N PRO A 71 8.05 12.63 -8.63
CA PRO A 71 8.07 11.41 -9.42
C PRO A 71 8.61 10.22 -8.61
N GLY A 72 8.26 9.01 -9.01
CA GLY A 72 8.78 7.78 -8.41
C GLY A 72 8.21 7.45 -7.04
N ILE A 73 7.04 8.00 -6.69
CA ILE A 73 6.29 7.64 -5.49
C ILE A 73 5.20 6.64 -5.86
N VAL A 74 5.08 5.58 -5.06
CA VAL A 74 4.10 4.52 -5.25
C VAL A 74 3.16 4.50 -4.05
N TRP A 75 1.86 4.62 -4.32
CA TRP A 75 0.81 4.72 -3.31
C TRP A 75 0.03 3.42 -3.20
N HIS A 76 0.04 2.86 -1.99
CA HIS A 76 -0.65 1.63 -1.63
C HIS A 76 -1.86 1.94 -0.77
N PHE A 77 -3.04 1.52 -1.20
CA PHE A 77 -4.22 1.47 -0.33
C PHE A 77 -4.21 0.16 0.44
N ILE A 78 -4.10 0.26 1.77
CA ILE A 78 -3.95 -0.89 2.68
C ILE A 78 -5.07 -0.93 3.75
N GLY A 79 -6.09 -0.07 3.60
CA GLY A 79 -7.27 -0.06 4.45
C GLY A 79 -8.43 -0.88 3.86
N PRO A 80 -9.50 -1.14 4.62
CA PRO A 80 -10.68 -1.83 4.10
C PRO A 80 -11.35 -1.02 2.97
N VAL A 81 -11.73 -1.69 1.89
CA VAL A 81 -12.33 -1.03 0.71
C VAL A 81 -13.85 -0.88 0.87
N GLN A 82 -14.29 0.37 1.01
CA GLN A 82 -15.71 0.73 0.98
C GLN A 82 -16.19 0.92 -0.46
N SER A 83 -17.36 0.37 -0.82
CA SER A 83 -17.84 0.37 -2.22
C SER A 83 -18.05 1.76 -2.82
N ASN A 84 -18.36 2.77 -2.01
CA ASN A 84 -18.50 4.16 -2.43
C ASN A 84 -17.15 4.88 -2.64
N LYS A 85 -16.04 4.28 -2.20
CA LYS A 85 -14.68 4.82 -2.37
C LYS A 85 -13.89 4.18 -3.50
N THR A 86 -14.42 3.13 -4.14
CA THR A 86 -13.74 2.41 -5.23
C THR A 86 -13.32 3.33 -6.38
N LYS A 87 -14.12 4.34 -6.72
CA LYS A 87 -13.76 5.32 -7.77
C LYS A 87 -12.49 6.09 -7.43
N GLN A 88 -12.43 6.67 -6.23
CA GLN A 88 -11.26 7.43 -5.78
C GLN A 88 -10.04 6.52 -5.66
N ILE A 89 -10.20 5.31 -5.11
CA ILE A 89 -9.11 4.34 -4.99
C ILE A 89 -8.56 3.98 -6.38
N ALA A 90 -9.44 3.62 -7.32
CA ALA A 90 -9.06 3.25 -8.67
C ALA A 90 -8.41 4.39 -9.46
N GLN A 91 -8.71 5.66 -9.16
CA GLN A 91 -8.14 6.79 -9.90
C GLN A 91 -6.79 7.25 -9.37
N TYR A 92 -6.51 7.08 -8.08
CA TYR A 92 -5.36 7.74 -7.44
C TYR A 92 -4.27 6.78 -6.93
N PHE A 93 -4.59 5.53 -6.60
CA PHE A 93 -3.60 4.60 -6.03
C PHE A 93 -2.95 3.71 -7.10
N ASP A 94 -1.77 3.20 -6.80
CA ASP A 94 -1.04 2.25 -7.65
C ASP A 94 -1.29 0.80 -7.24
N TRP A 95 -1.59 0.58 -5.96
CA TRP A 95 -1.82 -0.72 -5.35
C TRP A 95 -3.03 -0.72 -4.42
N VAL A 96 -3.78 -1.83 -4.38
CA VAL A 96 -4.80 -2.12 -3.36
C VAL A 96 -4.53 -3.49 -2.74
N HIS A 97 -4.26 -3.54 -1.43
CA HIS A 97 -3.81 -4.77 -0.77
C HIS A 97 -4.95 -5.57 -0.11
N THR A 98 -6.17 -5.03 -0.16
CA THR A 98 -7.30 -5.42 0.70
C THR A 98 -8.51 -5.85 -0.12
N VAL A 99 -8.29 -6.44 -1.30
CA VAL A 99 -9.39 -6.96 -2.11
C VAL A 99 -9.84 -8.30 -1.55
N ASP A 100 -11.09 -8.39 -1.11
CA ASP A 100 -11.64 -9.55 -0.42
C ASP A 100 -12.94 -10.07 -1.05
N ARG A 101 -13.37 -9.51 -2.18
CA ARG A 101 -14.59 -9.94 -2.87
C ARG A 101 -14.62 -9.47 -4.31
N ILE A 102 -15.15 -10.32 -5.18
CA ILE A 102 -15.22 -10.08 -6.63
C ILE A 102 -15.91 -8.77 -7.00
N LYS A 103 -16.94 -8.37 -6.24
CA LYS A 103 -17.67 -7.10 -6.47
C LYS A 103 -16.76 -5.88 -6.33
N ILE A 104 -15.79 -5.89 -5.42
CA ILE A 104 -14.83 -4.79 -5.27
C ILE A 104 -13.82 -4.81 -6.40
N ALA A 105 -13.28 -5.99 -6.74
CA ALA A 105 -12.35 -6.16 -7.87
C ALA A 105 -12.94 -5.63 -9.18
N ARG A 106 -14.18 -6.04 -9.52
CA ARG A 106 -14.89 -5.56 -10.72
C ARG A 106 -15.05 -4.05 -10.74
N ARG A 107 -15.49 -3.46 -9.62
CA ARG A 107 -15.65 -2.00 -9.51
C ARG A 107 -14.33 -1.25 -9.66
N LEU A 108 -13.24 -1.76 -9.07
CA LEU A 108 -11.92 -1.14 -9.23
C LEU A 108 -11.47 -1.17 -10.68
N ASN A 109 -11.66 -2.30 -11.38
CA ASN A 109 -11.36 -2.45 -12.80
C ASN A 109 -12.19 -1.50 -13.67
N GLU A 110 -13.52 -1.48 -13.50
CA GLU A 110 -14.44 -0.62 -14.27
C GLU A 110 -14.16 0.88 -14.09
N LEU A 111 -13.64 1.27 -12.93
CA LEU A 111 -13.43 2.68 -12.57
C LEU A 111 -11.97 3.14 -12.76
N ARG A 112 -11.05 2.25 -13.17
CA ARG A 112 -9.66 2.59 -13.47
C ARG A 112 -9.61 3.31 -14.82
N PRO A 113 -9.10 4.56 -14.88
CA PRO A 113 -8.89 5.25 -16.15
C PRO A 113 -7.93 4.48 -17.07
N THR A 114 -8.17 4.51 -18.37
CA THR A 114 -7.38 3.74 -19.36
C THR A 114 -6.06 4.42 -19.71
N ASP A 115 -5.87 5.68 -19.32
CA ASP A 115 -4.68 6.50 -19.56
C ASP A 115 -3.60 6.34 -18.48
N ILE A 116 -3.86 5.52 -17.44
CA ILE A 116 -2.90 5.20 -16.37
C ILE A 116 -2.66 3.69 -16.29
N PRO A 117 -1.54 3.23 -15.71
CA PRO A 117 -1.23 1.81 -15.60
C PRO A 117 -2.33 1.02 -14.89
N PRO A 118 -2.48 -0.29 -15.18
CA PRO A 118 -3.39 -1.17 -14.43
C PRO A 118 -3.18 -1.07 -12.92
N LEU A 119 -4.27 -1.12 -12.17
CA LEU A 119 -4.21 -1.13 -10.71
C LEU A 119 -3.66 -2.48 -10.23
N ASN A 120 -2.57 -2.46 -9.47
CA ASN A 120 -2.06 -3.68 -8.85
C ASN A 120 -2.95 -4.05 -7.66
N VAL A 121 -3.25 -5.34 -7.50
CA VAL A 121 -4.11 -5.81 -6.42
C VAL A 121 -3.50 -7.01 -5.71
N CYS A 122 -3.68 -7.06 -4.39
CA CYS A 122 -3.53 -8.27 -3.60
C CYS A 122 -4.89 -8.74 -3.12
N ILE A 123 -5.10 -10.05 -3.13
CA ILE A 123 -6.23 -10.68 -2.47
C ILE A 123 -5.90 -10.78 -0.97
N GLN A 124 -6.79 -10.27 -0.12
CA GLN A 124 -6.63 -10.36 1.33
C GLN A 124 -7.21 -11.67 1.83
N VAL A 125 -6.36 -12.49 2.44
CA VAL A 125 -6.72 -13.79 3.01
C VAL A 125 -6.70 -13.69 4.53
N ASN A 126 -7.77 -14.15 5.18
CA ASN A 126 -7.82 -14.31 6.64
C ASN A 126 -7.12 -15.61 7.05
N THR A 127 -5.87 -15.49 7.49
CA THR A 127 -5.05 -16.65 7.90
C THR A 127 -5.29 -17.12 9.33
N SER A 128 -6.13 -16.44 10.11
CA SER A 128 -6.34 -16.76 11.53
C SER A 128 -7.59 -17.57 11.82
N GLY A 129 -8.52 -17.66 10.87
CA GLY A 129 -9.82 -18.32 11.07
C GLY A 129 -10.80 -17.55 11.98
N GLU A 130 -10.38 -16.46 12.62
CA GLU A 130 -11.26 -15.62 13.43
C GLU A 130 -12.26 -14.87 12.53
N THR A 131 -13.55 -15.02 12.80
CA THR A 131 -14.65 -14.40 12.02
C THR A 131 -14.67 -12.88 12.07
N THR A 132 -13.97 -12.28 13.03
CA THR A 132 -13.86 -10.82 13.19
C THR A 132 -12.79 -10.19 12.29
N LYS A 133 -11.92 -11.00 11.66
CA LYS A 133 -10.87 -10.50 10.76
C LYS A 133 -11.33 -10.47 9.31
N SER A 134 -10.93 -9.42 8.60
CA SER A 134 -11.25 -9.21 7.19
C SER A 134 -10.41 -10.10 6.27
N GLY A 135 -10.94 -10.34 5.06
CA GLY A 135 -10.34 -11.20 4.05
C GLY A 135 -11.19 -12.42 3.77
N ILE A 136 -10.92 -13.05 2.63
CA ILE A 136 -11.50 -14.35 2.27
C ILE A 136 -10.85 -15.46 3.08
N THR A 137 -11.55 -16.58 3.21
CA THR A 137 -10.96 -17.83 3.70
C THR A 137 -9.96 -18.39 2.71
N ALA A 138 -9.06 -19.27 3.16
CA ALA A 138 -8.09 -19.91 2.27
C ALA A 138 -8.76 -20.74 1.17
N ASP A 139 -9.92 -21.34 1.48
CA ASP A 139 -10.67 -22.20 0.56
C ASP A 139 -11.37 -21.41 -0.57
N GLU A 140 -11.53 -20.09 -0.40
CA GLU A 140 -12.16 -19.19 -1.40
C GLU A 140 -11.17 -18.64 -2.44
N ILE A 141 -9.90 -19.06 -2.41
CA ILE A 141 -8.84 -18.56 -3.32
C ILE A 141 -8.94 -19.18 -4.73
N GLU A 142 -9.53 -20.37 -4.86
CA GLU A 142 -9.68 -21.12 -6.12
C GLU A 142 -10.84 -20.62 -6.99
#